data_AF-A0AAV2S406-F1
#
_entry.id   AF-A0AAV2S406-F1
#
_cell.length_a   1.000
_cell.length_b   1.000
_cell.length_c   1.000
_cell.angle_alpha   90.00
_cell.angle_beta   90.00
_cell.angle_gamma   90.00
#
_symmetry.space_group_name_H-M   'P 1'
#
loop_
_entity.id
_entity.type
_entity.pdbx_description
1 polymer ?
#
loop_
_entity_poly.entity_id
_entity_poly.type
_entity_poly.pdbx_seq_one_letter_code
_entity_poly.pdbx_strand_id
1 'polypeptide(L)'
;KKKIGSSNYFSSIEERQGCIVVNSLQPNLSLGTDSSLLEYDDVMRLTGTPPEVFLKLSYRNINLGDLHIRLDGLPGHVQQFLELSTGSRGRGSYKGARIENIYNKGYPGENLHCDGFINAYGSRESSAICKVEDGTVDTPVVEGIVFGYNGKPACFTIVTIGYSGSWPYPVIGHVTSGMTELKAAVKKYGDRDIVFSESGVIIDGSV
;
A
#
# COMPACT_ATOMS: atom_id res chain seq x y z
N LYS A 1 36.79 -3.68 -33.83
CA LYS A 1 36.56 -2.44 -33.05
C LYS A 1 35.09 -2.04 -33.17
N LYS A 2 34.22 -2.47 -32.25
CA LYS A 2 32.80 -2.08 -32.19
C LYS A 2 32.61 -1.20 -30.95
N LYS A 3 32.26 0.08 -31.16
CA LYS A 3 31.85 1.00 -30.11
C LYS A 3 30.44 0.61 -29.66
N ILE A 4 30.28 0.24 -28.40
CA ILE A 4 28.97 0.11 -27.76
C ILE A 4 28.60 1.50 -27.26
N GLY A 5 27.44 1.98 -27.68
CA GLY A 5 26.89 3.26 -27.27
C GLY A 5 26.53 3.24 -25.79
N SER A 6 26.97 4.26 -25.08
CA SER A 6 26.58 4.57 -23.71
C SER A 6 25.10 4.95 -23.67
N SER A 7 24.28 4.12 -23.04
CA SER A 7 22.91 4.44 -22.67
C SER A 7 22.94 5.19 -21.34
N ASN A 8 22.58 6.48 -21.36
CA ASN A 8 22.36 7.26 -20.14
C ASN A 8 21.03 6.83 -19.53
N TYR A 9 21.06 6.14 -18.39
CA TYR A 9 19.88 5.87 -17.57
C TYR A 9 19.84 6.87 -16.42
N PHE A 10 18.77 7.67 -16.35
CA PHE A 10 18.48 8.57 -15.24
C PHE A 10 17.68 7.82 -14.17
N SER A 11 18.21 7.74 -12.95
CA SER A 11 17.43 7.48 -11.74
C SER A 11 17.11 8.81 -11.07
N SER A 12 15.84 9.10 -10.83
CA SER A 12 15.43 10.28 -10.05
C SER A 12 15.24 9.88 -8.59
N ILE A 13 16.12 10.39 -7.72
CA ILE A 13 15.85 10.53 -6.29
C ILE A 13 15.11 11.87 -6.18
N GLU A 14 13.80 11.87 -5.97
CA GLU A 14 13.12 13.09 -5.52
C GLU A 14 13.32 13.20 -4.01
N GLU A 15 14.27 14.05 -3.59
CA GLU A 15 14.29 14.57 -2.23
C GLU A 15 13.06 15.46 -2.05
N ARG A 16 12.00 14.90 -1.50
CA ARG A 16 10.98 15.70 -0.80
C ARG A 16 11.45 15.83 0.64
N GLN A 17 11.59 17.06 1.12
CA GLN A 17 12.10 17.37 2.46
C GLN A 17 11.54 16.40 3.51
N GLY A 18 12.42 15.59 4.11
CA GLY A 18 12.13 14.74 5.27
C GLY A 18 11.80 13.26 5.02
N CYS A 19 11.64 12.80 3.77
CA CYS A 19 11.18 11.42 3.49
C CYS A 19 12.18 10.62 2.65
N ILE A 20 12.66 9.47 3.16
CA ILE A 20 13.34 8.47 2.33
C ILE A 20 12.27 7.58 1.70
N VAL A 21 11.94 7.85 0.43
CA VAL A 21 11.16 6.91 -0.39
C VAL A 21 12.11 5.80 -0.84
N VAL A 22 12.05 4.63 -0.21
CA VAL A 22 12.70 3.43 -0.74
C VAL A 22 11.88 2.92 -1.92
N ASN A 23 12.02 3.59 -3.07
CA ASN A 23 11.67 2.99 -4.34
C ASN A 23 12.60 1.78 -4.49
N SER A 24 12.04 0.58 -4.64
CA SER A 24 12.79 -0.61 -5.04
C SER A 24 13.49 -0.34 -6.38
N LEU A 25 14.69 0.23 -6.32
CA LEU A 25 15.64 0.27 -7.41
C LEU A 25 16.03 -1.18 -7.67
N GLN A 26 15.52 -1.78 -8.75
CA GLN A 26 16.32 -2.61 -9.64
C GLN A 26 15.49 -3.13 -10.83
N PRO A 27 15.66 -2.56 -12.03
CA PRO A 27 15.18 -3.17 -13.27
C PRO A 27 16.09 -4.29 -13.78
N ASN A 28 17.32 -4.42 -13.25
CA ASN A 28 18.29 -5.44 -13.64
C ASN A 28 19.36 -5.56 -12.55
N LEU A 29 19.42 -6.68 -11.84
CA LEU A 29 20.69 -7.19 -11.31
C LEU A 29 20.58 -8.69 -10.99
N SER A 30 21.56 -9.40 -11.53
CA SER A 30 22.02 -10.71 -11.11
C SER A 30 22.11 -10.84 -9.59
N LEU A 31 21.81 -12.04 -9.09
CA LEU A 31 22.00 -12.48 -7.71
C LEU A 31 23.14 -11.75 -6.97
N GLY A 32 22.79 -11.17 -5.83
CA GLY A 32 23.75 -10.81 -4.79
C GLY A 32 24.05 -9.32 -4.73
N THR A 33 23.26 -8.57 -3.95
CA THR A 33 23.74 -7.54 -3.03
C THR A 33 22.59 -7.13 -2.12
N ASP A 34 22.85 -7.16 -0.82
CA ASP A 34 21.91 -6.98 0.28
C ASP A 34 21.08 -5.69 0.20
N SER A 35 19.91 -5.76 -0.40
CA SER A 35 18.78 -4.92 0.02
C SER A 35 18.25 -5.54 1.30
N SER A 36 18.78 -5.12 2.45
CA SER A 36 18.29 -5.59 3.76
C SER A 36 16.80 -5.29 3.85
N LEU A 37 15.99 -6.35 3.77
CA LEU A 37 14.56 -6.31 4.04
C LEU A 37 14.38 -5.74 5.44
N LEU A 38 13.78 -4.55 5.56
CA LEU A 38 13.38 -4.00 6.84
C LEU A 38 12.08 -4.69 7.23
N GLU A 39 12.18 -5.64 8.16
CA GLU A 39 11.03 -6.29 8.78
C GLU A 39 10.29 -5.29 9.70
N TYR A 40 9.00 -5.49 9.93
CA TYR A 40 8.18 -4.61 10.78
C TYR A 40 8.82 -4.32 12.14
N ASP A 41 9.34 -5.36 12.81
CA ASP A 41 10.01 -5.23 14.11
C ASP A 41 11.29 -4.38 14.04
N ASP A 42 12.00 -4.36 12.91
CA ASP A 42 13.15 -3.49 12.71
C ASP A 42 12.70 -2.04 12.51
N VAL A 43 11.65 -1.79 11.73
CA VAL A 43 11.11 -0.44 11.54
C VAL A 43 10.57 0.14 12.84
N MET A 44 9.82 -0.66 13.60
CA MET A 44 9.31 -0.28 14.92
C MET A 44 10.46 0.04 15.90
N ARG A 45 11.52 -0.77 15.89
CA ARG A 45 12.69 -0.54 16.75
C ARG A 45 13.46 0.71 16.37
N LEU A 46 13.57 1.01 15.09
CA LEU A 46 14.34 2.16 14.58
C LEU A 46 13.61 3.49 14.76
N THR A 47 12.30 3.51 14.55
CA THR A 47 11.50 4.74 14.55
C THR A 47 10.78 5.00 15.87
N GLY A 48 10.55 3.95 16.68
CA GLY A 48 9.72 4.04 17.88
C GLY A 48 8.23 4.29 17.61
N THR A 49 7.80 4.26 16.35
CA THR A 49 6.43 4.53 15.92
C THR A 49 5.96 3.48 14.91
N PRO A 50 4.64 3.20 14.85
CA PRO A 50 4.07 2.37 13.79
C PRO A 50 4.50 2.87 12.39
N PRO A 51 4.90 1.97 11.47
CA PRO A 51 5.30 2.35 10.12
C PRO A 51 4.13 3.01 9.39
N GLU A 52 4.45 3.99 8.56
CA GLU A 52 3.51 4.63 7.67
C GLU A 52 3.87 4.28 6.22
N VAL A 53 2.86 4.01 5.41
CA VAL A 53 3.01 3.72 3.98
C VAL A 53 2.19 4.70 3.17
N PHE A 54 2.60 4.93 1.92
CA PHE A 54 1.83 5.73 0.98
C PHE A 54 1.37 4.89 -0.21
N LEU A 55 0.20 5.22 -0.74
CA LEU A 55 -0.35 4.73 -2.00
C LEU A 55 -0.69 5.94 -2.88
N LYS A 56 0.01 6.11 -4.00
CA LYS A 56 -0.19 7.24 -4.91
C LYS A 56 -1.34 6.99 -5.87
N LEU A 57 -2.43 7.71 -5.69
CA LEU A 57 -3.66 7.56 -6.46
C LEU A 57 -3.48 8.18 -7.85
N SER A 58 -3.91 7.47 -8.88
CA SER A 58 -3.90 8.00 -10.25
C SER A 58 -5.09 7.54 -11.08
N TYR A 59 -5.47 8.36 -12.05
CA TYR A 59 -6.46 8.03 -13.07
C TYR A 59 -5.90 8.42 -14.45
N ARG A 60 -5.71 7.45 -15.35
CA ARG A 60 -5.16 7.69 -16.70
C ARG A 60 -3.91 8.60 -16.70
N ASN A 61 -2.95 8.31 -15.84
CA ASN A 61 -1.70 9.07 -15.62
C ASN A 61 -1.87 10.46 -14.98
N ILE A 62 -3.07 10.84 -14.55
CA ILE A 62 -3.29 12.04 -13.73
C ILE A 62 -3.05 11.67 -12.28
N ASN A 63 -2.12 12.35 -11.61
CA ASN A 63 -1.90 12.23 -10.17
C ASN A 63 -3.10 12.83 -9.41
N LEU A 64 -3.69 12.06 -8.51
CA LEU A 64 -4.86 12.45 -7.72
C LEU A 64 -4.51 12.76 -6.25
N GLY A 65 -3.26 12.56 -5.85
CA GLY A 65 -2.78 12.70 -4.48
C GLY A 65 -2.26 11.40 -3.90
N ASP A 66 -1.69 11.51 -2.71
CA ASP A 66 -1.10 10.41 -1.97
C ASP A 66 -2.02 10.03 -0.80
N LEU A 67 -2.32 8.75 -0.66
CA LEU A 67 -3.02 8.20 0.50
C LEU A 67 -1.99 7.66 1.48
N HIS A 68 -2.00 8.17 2.70
CA HIS A 68 -1.08 7.74 3.75
C HIS A 68 -1.79 6.86 4.77
N ILE A 69 -1.16 5.75 5.15
CA ILE A 69 -1.73 4.74 6.04
C ILE A 69 -0.70 4.39 7.10
N ARG A 70 -1.03 4.64 8.36
CA ARG A 70 -0.24 4.17 9.50
C ARG A 70 -0.67 2.75 9.85
N LEU A 71 0.29 1.85 9.99
CA LEU A 71 0.09 0.42 10.16
C LEU A 71 0.25 0.02 11.64
N ASP A 72 -0.86 -0.07 12.35
CA ASP A 72 -0.92 -0.39 13.79
C ASP A 72 -1.85 -1.58 14.11
N GLY A 73 -2.08 -2.42 13.11
CA GLY A 73 -2.92 -3.62 13.18
C GLY A 73 -2.22 -4.89 13.68
N LEU A 74 -2.76 -6.05 13.29
CA LEU A 74 -2.16 -7.35 13.62
C LEU A 74 -0.79 -7.52 12.93
N PRO A 75 0.27 -7.98 13.63
CA PRO A 75 1.63 -8.00 13.10
C PRO A 75 1.80 -8.66 11.73
N GLY A 76 1.25 -9.87 11.50
CA GLY A 76 1.37 -10.53 10.20
C GLY A 76 0.59 -9.85 9.07
N HIS A 77 -0.57 -9.25 9.36
CA HIS A 77 -1.31 -8.44 8.38
C HIS A 77 -0.57 -7.14 8.05
N VAL A 78 0.02 -6.49 9.06
CA VAL A 78 0.85 -5.29 8.89
C VAL A 78 2.09 -5.61 8.06
N GLN A 79 2.81 -6.68 8.38
CA GLN A 79 3.99 -7.11 7.62
C GLN A 79 3.63 -7.39 6.16
N GLN A 80 2.57 -8.15 5.90
CA GLN A 80 2.08 -8.43 4.55
C GLN A 80 1.80 -7.12 3.79
N PHE A 81 1.12 -6.17 4.43
CA PHE A 81 0.79 -4.89 3.80
C PHE A 81 2.03 -4.05 3.51
N LEU A 82 2.99 -4.02 4.44
CA LEU A 82 4.25 -3.30 4.29
C LEU A 82 5.09 -3.88 3.14
N GLU A 83 5.21 -5.22 3.07
CA GLU A 83 5.94 -5.90 1.99
C GLU A 83 5.32 -5.66 0.62
N LEU A 84 3.98 -5.69 0.53
CA LEU A 84 3.28 -5.39 -0.71
C LEU A 84 3.34 -3.90 -1.08
N SER A 85 3.42 -3.00 -0.10
CA SER A 85 3.58 -1.57 -0.36
C SER A 85 4.97 -1.26 -0.90
N THR A 86 6.00 -1.96 -0.43
CA THR A 86 7.41 -1.73 -0.81
C THR A 86 7.90 -2.61 -1.97
N GLY A 87 7.21 -3.72 -2.25
CA GLY A 87 7.65 -4.73 -3.23
C GLY A 87 8.90 -5.50 -2.80
N SER A 88 9.25 -5.46 -1.52
CA SER A 88 10.56 -5.86 -0.99
C SER A 88 10.91 -7.34 -1.26
N ARG A 89 9.92 -8.23 -1.30
CA ARG A 89 10.12 -9.66 -1.57
C ARG A 89 10.15 -10.05 -3.06
N GLY A 90 10.04 -9.09 -3.98
CA GLY A 90 10.12 -9.34 -5.43
C GLY A 90 8.97 -10.18 -6.03
N ARG A 91 7.96 -10.56 -5.25
CA ARG A 91 6.79 -11.33 -5.72
C ARG A 91 5.70 -10.46 -6.35
N GLY A 92 5.73 -9.16 -6.08
CA GLY A 92 4.79 -8.16 -6.59
C GLY A 92 4.65 -7.00 -5.63
N SER A 93 3.77 -6.05 -5.95
CA SER A 93 3.47 -4.91 -5.10
C SER A 93 2.09 -4.32 -5.39
N TYR A 94 1.62 -3.42 -4.52
CA TYR A 94 0.41 -2.65 -4.78
C TYR A 94 0.58 -1.65 -5.94
N LYS A 95 1.80 -1.39 -6.42
CA LYS A 95 2.02 -0.63 -7.65
C LYS A 95 1.30 -1.29 -8.83
N GLY A 96 0.43 -0.54 -9.48
CA GLY A 96 -0.44 -1.00 -10.57
C GLY A 96 -1.71 -1.71 -10.11
N ALA A 97 -1.86 -1.98 -8.81
CA ALA A 97 -3.14 -2.46 -8.27
C ALA A 97 -4.18 -1.34 -8.37
N ARG A 98 -5.45 -1.75 -8.34
CA ARG A 98 -6.58 -0.85 -8.58
C ARG A 98 -7.62 -0.99 -7.49
N ILE A 99 -8.41 0.05 -7.39
CA ILE A 99 -9.67 0.02 -6.65
C ILE A 99 -10.64 -0.80 -7.48
N GLU A 100 -11.12 -1.90 -6.91
CA GLU A 100 -11.97 -2.84 -7.64
C GLU A 100 -13.45 -2.44 -7.55
N ASN A 101 -13.88 -2.06 -6.35
CA ASN A 101 -15.28 -1.78 -6.07
C ASN A 101 -15.41 -0.80 -4.89
N ILE A 102 -16.54 -0.10 -4.84
CA ILE A 102 -16.99 0.62 -3.66
C ILE A 102 -18.29 -0.02 -3.18
N TYR A 103 -18.22 -0.64 -2.00
CA TYR A 103 -19.39 -1.21 -1.36
C TYR A 103 -20.16 -0.14 -0.60
N ASN A 104 -21.48 -0.28 -0.58
CA ASN A 104 -22.41 0.61 0.12
C ASN A 104 -22.26 2.10 -0.22
N LYS A 105 -22.03 2.41 -1.50
CA LYS A 105 -21.76 3.76 -2.00
C LYS A 105 -22.83 4.77 -1.58
N GLY A 106 -22.41 5.84 -0.90
CA GLY A 106 -23.25 6.94 -0.43
C GLY A 106 -23.93 6.70 0.92
N TYR A 107 -23.70 5.56 1.56
CA TYR A 107 -24.39 5.16 2.80
C TYR A 107 -23.39 4.83 3.94
N PRO A 108 -23.83 4.85 5.21
CA PRO A 108 -23.00 4.44 6.35
C PRO A 108 -22.39 3.05 6.17
N GLY A 109 -21.07 2.94 6.28
CA GLY A 109 -20.32 1.71 6.01
C GLY A 109 -19.80 1.63 4.57
N GLU A 110 -19.88 2.74 3.81
CA GLU A 110 -19.20 2.86 2.52
C GLU A 110 -17.73 2.52 2.69
N ASN A 111 -17.25 1.65 1.81
CA ASN A 111 -15.87 1.23 1.84
C ASN A 111 -15.35 0.89 0.45
N LEU A 112 -14.07 1.12 0.29
CA LEU A 112 -13.35 0.96 -0.94
C LEU A 112 -12.51 -0.30 -0.89
N HIS A 113 -12.69 -1.18 -1.85
CA HIS A 113 -12.08 -2.50 -1.85
C HIS A 113 -10.96 -2.61 -2.90
N CYS A 114 -9.81 -3.12 -2.46
CA CYS A 114 -8.73 -3.55 -3.32
C CYS A 114 -8.63 -5.09 -3.28
N ASP A 115 -8.75 -5.74 -4.44
CA ASP A 115 -8.79 -7.20 -4.57
C ASP A 115 -7.39 -7.81 -4.78
N GLY A 116 -6.35 -7.17 -4.23
CA GLY A 116 -4.99 -7.69 -4.23
C GLY A 116 -3.96 -6.84 -4.97
N PHE A 117 -2.85 -7.46 -5.33
CA PHE A 117 -1.65 -6.82 -5.87
C PHE A 117 -1.33 -7.30 -7.29
N ILE A 118 -0.38 -6.63 -7.96
CA ILE A 118 0.13 -7.06 -9.27
C ILE A 118 1.45 -7.79 -9.07
N ASN A 119 1.51 -9.04 -9.52
CA ASN A 119 2.71 -9.87 -9.44
C ASN A 119 3.73 -9.51 -10.53
N ALA A 120 4.90 -10.13 -10.49
CA ALA A 120 5.98 -9.90 -11.47
C ALA A 120 5.60 -10.22 -12.94
N TYR A 121 4.51 -10.96 -13.16
CA TYR A 121 4.00 -11.32 -14.48
C TYR A 121 2.85 -10.41 -14.95
N GLY A 122 2.48 -9.40 -14.18
CA GLY A 122 1.37 -8.50 -14.49
C GLY A 122 -0.02 -9.08 -14.15
N SER A 123 -0.08 -10.23 -13.49
CA SER A 123 -1.33 -10.85 -13.05
C SER A 123 -1.72 -10.36 -11.66
N ARG A 124 -3.03 -10.27 -11.41
CA ARG A 124 -3.57 -9.95 -10.09
C ARG A 124 -3.48 -11.16 -9.17
N GLU A 125 -3.04 -10.96 -7.94
CA GLU A 125 -3.04 -11.97 -6.89
C GLU A 125 -3.62 -11.42 -5.58
N SER A 126 -4.37 -12.27 -4.87
CA SER A 126 -4.93 -11.98 -3.54
C SER A 126 -4.25 -12.79 -2.43
N SER A 127 -3.21 -13.55 -2.77
CA SER A 127 -2.57 -14.53 -1.90
C SER A 127 -1.59 -13.89 -0.92
N ALA A 128 -1.28 -14.59 0.17
CA ALA A 128 -0.26 -14.15 1.12
C ALA A 128 1.15 -14.28 0.52
N ILE A 129 2.02 -13.31 0.80
CA ILE A 129 3.45 -13.35 0.47
C ILE A 129 4.33 -13.57 1.71
N CYS A 130 3.77 -13.37 2.89
CA CYS A 130 4.33 -13.77 4.17
C CYS A 130 3.30 -14.56 5.00
N LYS A 131 3.69 -15.00 6.20
CA LYS A 131 2.77 -15.62 7.15
C LYS A 131 1.84 -14.53 7.69
N VAL A 132 0.55 -14.83 7.72
CA VAL A 132 -0.50 -13.94 8.23
C VAL A 132 -1.32 -14.73 9.23
N GLU A 133 -1.62 -14.14 10.39
CA GLU A 133 -2.42 -14.79 11.41
C GLU A 133 -3.90 -14.80 11.04
N ASP A 134 -4.56 -15.91 11.35
CA ASP A 134 -6.02 -15.94 11.42
C ASP A 134 -6.43 -15.18 12.67
N GLY A 135 -7.12 -14.05 12.49
CA GLY A 135 -7.58 -13.23 13.59
C GLY A 135 -8.67 -12.29 13.13
N THR A 136 -9.80 -12.32 13.81
CA THR A 136 -10.87 -11.34 13.65
C THR A 136 -11.24 -10.81 15.02
N VAL A 137 -11.23 -9.51 15.17
CA VAL A 137 -11.84 -8.84 16.31
C VAL A 137 -12.94 -7.96 15.74
N ASP A 138 -14.12 -8.03 16.34
CA ASP A 138 -15.20 -7.10 16.02
C ASP A 138 -14.71 -5.68 16.26
N THR A 139 -14.39 -4.99 15.17
CA THR A 139 -13.79 -3.66 15.20
C THR A 139 -14.83 -2.64 14.76
N PRO A 140 -15.00 -1.51 15.49
CA PRO A 140 -15.86 -0.43 15.06
C PRO A 140 -15.57 0.02 13.62
N VAL A 141 -16.62 0.27 12.85
CA VAL A 141 -16.50 0.72 11.45
C VAL A 141 -16.40 2.25 11.41
N VAL A 142 -15.20 2.77 11.60
CA VAL A 142 -14.91 4.22 11.59
C VAL A 142 -14.24 4.61 10.28
N GLU A 143 -14.53 5.82 9.79
CA GLU A 143 -13.88 6.39 8.61
C GLU A 143 -12.36 6.38 8.78
N GLY A 144 -11.65 5.96 7.72
CA GLY A 144 -10.20 5.86 7.70
C GLY A 144 -9.64 4.52 8.15
N ILE A 145 -10.41 3.65 8.79
CA ILE A 145 -9.90 2.32 9.15
C ILE A 145 -9.62 1.49 7.88
N VAL A 146 -8.48 0.78 7.91
CA VAL A 146 -8.05 -0.15 6.88
C VAL A 146 -8.16 -1.59 7.41
N PHE A 147 -9.00 -2.37 6.77
CA PHE A 147 -9.24 -3.77 7.08
C PHE A 147 -8.56 -4.69 6.07
N GLY A 148 -8.00 -5.80 6.54
CA GLY A 148 -7.56 -6.92 5.73
C GLY A 148 -8.64 -7.99 5.59
N TYR A 149 -8.30 -9.11 4.94
CA TYR A 149 -9.20 -10.25 4.75
C TYR A 149 -8.54 -11.57 5.12
N ASN A 150 -9.24 -12.38 5.90
CA ASN A 150 -8.85 -13.77 6.10
C ASN A 150 -9.05 -14.57 4.81
N GLY A 151 -8.09 -15.44 4.48
CA GLY A 151 -8.09 -16.23 3.25
C GLY A 151 -7.72 -15.45 1.97
N LYS A 152 -7.75 -14.11 1.99
CA LYS A 152 -7.23 -13.24 0.92
C LYS A 152 -6.34 -12.13 1.47
N PRO A 153 -5.14 -12.46 2.00
CA PRO A 153 -4.39 -11.52 2.84
C PRO A 153 -3.80 -10.31 2.11
N ALA A 154 -3.76 -10.32 0.77
CA ALA A 154 -3.38 -9.13 0.00
C ALA A 154 -4.57 -8.21 -0.33
N CYS A 155 -5.81 -8.65 -0.11
CA CYS A 155 -6.96 -7.79 -0.24
C CYS A 155 -7.05 -6.88 0.99
N PHE A 156 -7.52 -5.65 0.76
CA PHE A 156 -7.82 -4.74 1.84
C PHE A 156 -8.99 -3.84 1.49
N THR A 157 -9.54 -3.21 2.51
CA THR A 157 -10.66 -2.29 2.40
C THR A 157 -10.44 -1.07 3.26
N ILE A 158 -10.73 0.12 2.71
CA ILE A 158 -10.68 1.39 3.42
C ILE A 158 -12.11 1.88 3.66
N VAL A 159 -12.48 2.13 4.90
CA VAL A 159 -13.78 2.71 5.24
C VAL A 159 -13.78 4.20 4.87
N THR A 160 -14.67 4.60 3.98
CA THR A 160 -14.83 6.00 3.55
C THR A 160 -16.01 6.68 4.21
N ILE A 161 -17.02 5.94 4.71
CA ILE A 161 -18.09 6.49 5.55
C ILE A 161 -18.29 5.53 6.71
N GLY A 162 -18.12 6.02 7.94
CA GLY A 162 -18.32 5.21 9.15
C GLY A 162 -19.74 4.65 9.28
N TYR A 163 -19.90 3.61 10.09
CA TYR A 163 -21.17 2.97 10.41
C TYR A 163 -21.23 2.66 11.91
N SER A 164 -22.42 2.79 12.50
CA SER A 164 -22.65 2.40 13.89
C SER A 164 -22.76 0.88 14.02
N GLY A 165 -21.61 0.21 14.02
CA GLY A 165 -21.47 -1.23 14.21
C GLY A 165 -20.02 -1.67 14.11
N SER A 166 -19.81 -2.97 13.99
CA SER A 166 -18.48 -3.58 13.88
C SER A 166 -18.39 -4.52 12.68
N TRP A 167 -17.17 -4.71 12.18
CA TRP A 167 -16.86 -5.78 11.23
C TRP A 167 -15.86 -6.76 11.84
N PRO A 168 -16.02 -8.07 11.58
CA PRO A 168 -15.11 -9.11 12.02
C PRO A 168 -13.95 -9.27 11.01
N TYR A 169 -13.22 -8.20 10.74
CA TYR A 169 -12.06 -8.21 9.85
C TYR A 169 -10.79 -7.79 10.60
N PRO A 170 -9.63 -8.36 10.26
CA PRO A 170 -8.36 -7.93 10.85
C PRO A 170 -8.10 -6.47 10.49
N VAL A 171 -7.80 -5.65 11.48
CA VAL A 171 -7.32 -4.28 11.26
C VAL A 171 -5.88 -4.36 10.78
N ILE A 172 -5.59 -3.64 9.71
CA ILE A 172 -4.22 -3.40 9.20
C ILE A 172 -3.70 -2.09 9.76
N GLY A 173 -4.56 -1.05 9.77
CA GLY A 173 -4.16 0.27 10.20
C GLY A 173 -5.25 1.30 9.94
N HIS A 174 -4.83 2.55 9.76
CA HIS A 174 -5.74 3.66 9.51
C HIS A 174 -5.11 4.74 8.63
N VAL A 175 -5.94 5.39 7.84
CA VAL A 175 -5.55 6.50 6.98
C VAL A 175 -5.21 7.73 7.84
N THR A 176 -4.00 8.25 7.67
CA THR A 176 -3.51 9.46 8.36
C THR A 176 -3.64 10.71 7.49
N SER A 177 -3.59 10.56 6.17
CA SER A 177 -3.72 11.65 5.19
C SER A 177 -4.25 11.13 3.84
N GLY A 178 -4.81 12.02 3.01
CA GLY A 178 -5.27 11.69 1.66
C GLY A 178 -6.72 11.19 1.53
N MET A 179 -7.50 11.15 2.61
CA MET A 179 -8.90 10.69 2.58
C MET A 179 -9.80 11.61 1.75
N THR A 180 -9.58 12.93 1.82
CA THR A 180 -10.34 13.93 1.07
C THR A 180 -10.12 13.74 -0.44
N GLU A 181 -8.86 13.57 -0.84
CA GLU A 181 -8.41 13.32 -2.20
C GLU A 181 -8.99 12.00 -2.72
N LEU A 182 -8.94 10.93 -1.92
CA LEU A 182 -9.53 9.64 -2.25
C LEU A 182 -11.03 9.76 -2.53
N LYS A 183 -11.79 10.38 -1.61
CA LYS A 183 -13.24 10.60 -1.78
C LYS A 183 -13.55 11.45 -3.01
N ALA A 184 -12.78 12.52 -3.23
CA ALA A 184 -12.96 13.39 -4.39
C ALA A 184 -12.67 12.65 -5.70
N ALA A 185 -11.60 11.85 -5.74
CA ALA A 185 -11.23 11.01 -6.86
C ALA A 185 -12.33 10.00 -7.19
N VAL A 186 -12.80 9.26 -6.19
CA VAL A 186 -13.89 8.29 -6.30
C VAL A 186 -15.18 8.94 -6.81
N LYS A 187 -15.55 10.10 -6.28
CA LYS A 187 -16.75 10.83 -6.70
C LYS A 187 -16.65 11.29 -8.16
N LYS A 188 -15.47 11.72 -8.59
CA LYS A 188 -15.25 12.30 -9.92
C LYS A 188 -15.04 11.25 -11.01
N TYR A 189 -14.27 10.20 -10.73
CA TYR A 189 -13.80 9.24 -11.74
C TYR A 189 -14.40 7.84 -11.59
N GLY A 190 -15.10 7.55 -10.50
CA GLY A 190 -15.59 6.20 -10.19
C GLY A 190 -14.52 5.33 -9.50
N ASP A 191 -14.80 4.04 -9.41
CA ASP A 191 -13.99 3.03 -8.72
C ASP A 191 -12.97 2.32 -9.63
N ARG A 192 -13.41 1.84 -10.79
CA ARG A 192 -12.64 0.85 -11.60
C ARG A 192 -11.38 1.35 -12.29
N ASP A 193 -11.19 2.66 -12.37
CA ASP A 193 -10.10 3.29 -13.12
C ASP A 193 -9.06 3.99 -12.22
N ILE A 194 -9.26 3.98 -10.90
CA ILE A 194 -8.27 4.52 -9.97
C ILE A 194 -7.25 3.42 -9.65
N VAL A 195 -5.99 3.71 -9.94
CA VAL A 195 -4.87 2.78 -9.72
C VAL A 195 -3.85 3.40 -8.77
N PHE A 196 -3.18 2.56 -7.99
CA PHE A 196 -2.02 2.94 -7.21
C PHE A 196 -0.80 2.99 -8.14
N SER A 197 -0.47 4.18 -8.63
CA SER A 197 0.64 4.36 -9.59
C SER A 197 2.02 4.11 -8.96
N GLU A 198 2.12 4.36 -7.65
CA GLU A 198 3.30 4.12 -6.82
C GLU A 198 2.82 3.72 -5.42
N SER A 199 3.66 2.99 -4.70
CA SER A 199 3.47 2.63 -3.31
C SER A 199 4.83 2.53 -2.61
N GLY A 200 4.86 2.75 -1.30
CA GLY A 200 6.09 2.63 -0.54
C GLY A 200 5.91 2.90 0.95
N VAL A 201 7.02 2.87 1.68
CA VAL A 201 7.08 3.23 3.11
C VAL A 201 7.53 4.68 3.25
N ILE A 202 6.98 5.37 4.24
CA ILE A 202 7.40 6.69 4.69
C ILE A 202 8.33 6.49 5.88
N ILE A 203 9.54 7.03 5.77
CA ILE A 203 10.51 7.08 6.85
C ILE A 203 10.69 8.55 7.20
N ASP A 204 10.09 8.98 8.31
CA ASP A 204 10.31 10.32 8.85
C ASP A 204 11.72 10.39 9.44
N GLY A 205 12.59 11.09 8.72
CA GLY A 205 13.98 11.29 9.11
C GLY A 205 14.11 12.37 10.19
N SER A 206 13.62 12.11 11.40
CA SER A 206 14.08 12.85 12.59
C SER A 206 15.22 12.07 13.24
N VAL A 207 16.45 12.31 12.77
CA VAL A 207 17.68 11.97 13.48
C VAL A 207 18.11 13.15 14.34
#